data_AF-A0A068URZ0-F1
#
_entry.id   AF-A0A068URZ0-F1
#
_cell.length_a   1.000
_cell.length_b   1.000
_cell.length_c   1.000
_cell.angle_alpha   90.00
_cell.angle_beta   90.00
_cell.angle_gamma   90.00
#
_symmetry.space_group_name_H-M   'P 1'
#
loop_
_entity.id
_entity.type
_entity.pdbx_description
1 polymer ?
#
loop_
_entity_poly.entity_id
_entity_poly.type
_entity_poly.pdbx_seq_one_letter_code
_entity_poly.pdbx_strand_id
1 'polypeptide(L)'
;MAVKTWVFHSATSKNSVIGEEYFSFSSQILLEQGRYSSIAERMQDYQVIALVILLGPKLKFIQDQIQENAKNLMSQQLRIPSSSSGRYGDIDDNPFLTRPNFLASCSVFGQKGRGVVVQIATMTTESVYSFLQCQLSGRLDSLLGVAPYR
;
A
#
# COMPACT_ATOMS: atom_id res chain seq x y z
N MET A 1 -23.17 7.33 14.24
CA MET A 1 -22.48 6.19 14.90
C MET A 1 -21.07 6.12 14.33
N ALA A 2 -20.04 6.20 15.16
CA ALA A 2 -18.67 5.96 14.70
C ALA A 2 -18.47 4.45 14.53
N VAL A 3 -18.06 4.00 13.33
CA VAL A 3 -17.69 2.60 13.10
C VAL A 3 -16.40 2.36 13.87
N LYS A 4 -16.42 1.46 14.85
CA LYS A 4 -15.22 1.09 15.59
C LYS A 4 -14.37 0.14 14.73
N THR A 5 -13.21 0.59 14.28
CA THR A 5 -12.18 -0.22 13.61
C THR A 5 -11.15 -0.72 14.62
N TRP A 6 -10.47 -1.83 14.30
CA TRP A 6 -9.37 -2.40 15.11
C TRP A 6 -9.75 -2.81 16.57
N VAL A 7 -10.99 -3.26 16.79
CA VAL A 7 -11.55 -3.57 18.13
C VAL A 7 -11.19 -4.95 18.68
N PHE A 8 -10.08 -5.53 18.22
CA PHE A 8 -9.64 -6.86 18.64
C PHE A 8 -8.46 -6.77 19.62
N HIS A 9 -8.23 -7.86 20.35
CA HIS A 9 -7.12 -7.94 21.32
C HIS A 9 -5.77 -8.21 20.62
N SER A 10 -5.77 -9.17 19.70
CA SER A 10 -4.61 -9.49 18.87
C SER A 10 -5.05 -10.03 17.51
N ALA A 11 -4.24 -9.75 16.48
CA ALA A 11 -4.34 -10.36 15.17
C ALA A 11 -2.93 -10.58 14.61
N THR A 12 -2.73 -11.76 14.02
CA THR A 12 -1.46 -12.11 13.36
C THR A 12 -1.75 -12.57 11.95
N SER A 13 -1.06 -11.99 10.97
CA SER A 13 -1.00 -12.49 9.60
C SER A 13 0.43 -12.86 9.27
N LYS A 14 0.67 -14.10 8.84
CA LYS A 14 1.96 -14.59 8.37
C LYS A 14 1.78 -15.06 6.94
N ASN A 15 2.53 -14.47 6.00
CA ASN A 15 2.51 -14.88 4.61
C ASN A 15 3.92 -15.29 4.23
N SER A 16 4.08 -16.54 3.79
CA SER A 16 5.31 -17.05 3.22
C SER A 16 5.06 -17.46 1.77
N VAL A 17 5.97 -17.04 0.89
CA VAL A 17 5.99 -17.45 -0.51
C VAL A 17 7.32 -18.13 -0.74
N ILE A 18 7.24 -19.41 -1.08
CA ILE A 18 8.39 -20.28 -1.37
C ILE A 18 8.21 -20.77 -2.80
N GLY A 19 9.28 -20.81 -3.57
CA GLY A 19 9.34 -21.74 -4.68
C GLY A 19 10.77 -22.10 -4.99
N GLU A 20 11.09 -22.33 -6.27
CA GLU A 20 12.38 -22.89 -6.66
C GLU A 20 13.56 -22.13 -6.03
N GLU A 21 14.64 -22.86 -5.74
CA GLU A 21 15.77 -22.65 -4.80
C GLU A 21 16.28 -21.22 -4.51
N TYR A 22 15.86 -20.21 -5.26
CA TYR A 22 16.36 -18.84 -5.24
C TYR A 22 15.30 -17.77 -4.96
N PHE A 23 14.08 -18.13 -4.56
CA PHE A 23 13.10 -17.16 -4.05
C PHE A 23 12.39 -17.60 -2.76
N SER A 24 12.56 -16.79 -1.71
CA SER A 24 11.75 -16.87 -0.50
C SER A 24 11.33 -15.46 -0.09
N PHE A 25 10.05 -15.32 0.26
CA PHE A 25 9.51 -14.12 0.87
C PHE A 25 8.75 -14.53 2.12
N SER A 26 8.94 -13.77 3.20
CA SER A 26 8.21 -13.95 4.44
C SER A 26 7.79 -12.58 4.95
N SER A 27 6.52 -12.46 5.30
CA SER A 27 5.97 -11.29 5.98
C SER A 27 5.21 -11.74 7.21
N GLN A 28 5.30 -10.94 8.26
CA GLN A 28 4.51 -11.10 9.46
C GLN A 28 3.99 -9.72 9.86
N ILE A 29 2.68 -9.64 10.03
CA ILE A 29 2.00 -8.49 10.63
C ILE A 29 1.44 -8.96 11.97
N LEU A 30 1.82 -8.27 13.03
CA LEU A 30 1.37 -8.51 14.39
C LEU A 30 0.71 -7.25 14.93
N LEU A 31 -0.60 -7.33 15.15
CA LEU A 31 -1.41 -6.26 15.71
C LEU A 31 -1.90 -6.70 17.08
N GLU A 32 -1.23 -6.27 18.14
CA GLU A 32 -1.63 -6.54 19.52
C GLU A 32 -1.89 -5.24 20.27
N GLN A 33 -2.81 -5.27 21.23
CA GLN A 33 -3.03 -4.09 22.07
C GLN A 33 -1.76 -3.80 22.87
N GLY A 34 -1.20 -2.60 22.66
CA GLY A 34 -0.04 -2.13 23.40
C GLY A 34 -0.46 -1.61 24.77
N ARG A 35 0.48 -1.60 25.72
CA ARG A 35 0.26 -0.95 27.03
C ARG A 35 0.12 0.57 26.94
N TYR A 36 0.75 1.18 25.94
CA TYR A 36 0.88 2.63 25.80
C TYR A 36 0.28 3.19 24.50
N SER A 37 -0.13 2.32 23.58
CA SER A 37 -0.83 2.72 22.34
C SER A 37 -1.75 1.61 21.88
N SER A 38 -2.95 2.01 21.48
CA SER A 38 -3.93 1.15 20.85
C SER A 38 -3.50 0.75 19.44
N ILE A 39 -4.11 -0.31 18.90
CA ILE A 39 -3.88 -0.72 17.51
C ILE A 39 -4.29 0.41 16.55
N ALA A 40 -5.42 1.08 16.78
CA ALA A 40 -5.90 2.17 15.91
C ALA A 40 -4.88 3.33 15.80
N GLU A 41 -4.28 3.75 16.93
CA GLU A 41 -3.25 4.80 16.94
C GLU A 41 -1.99 4.38 16.17
N ARG A 42 -1.55 3.13 16.34
CA ARG A 42 -0.39 2.59 15.58
C ARG A 42 -0.69 2.44 14.09
N MET A 43 -1.93 2.14 13.75
CA MET A 43 -2.42 2.13 12.38
C MET A 43 -2.70 3.54 11.85
N GLN A 44 -2.45 4.58 12.64
CA GLN A 44 -2.74 5.98 12.31
C GLN A 44 -4.13 6.11 11.67
N ASP A 45 -5.18 5.51 12.25
CA ASP A 45 -6.56 5.36 11.78
C ASP A 45 -6.79 4.89 10.32
N TYR A 46 -5.78 4.34 9.64
CA TYR A 46 -6.01 3.55 8.42
C TYR A 46 -6.88 2.35 8.79
N GLN A 47 -7.92 2.08 8.00
CA GLN A 47 -8.87 1.00 8.30
C GLN A 47 -8.54 -0.28 7.57
N VAL A 48 -7.76 -0.19 6.50
CA VAL A 48 -7.43 -1.30 5.62
C VAL A 48 -5.94 -1.34 5.39
N ILE A 49 -5.38 -2.54 5.55
CA ILE A 49 -4.01 -2.87 5.16
C ILE A 49 -4.06 -4.00 4.15
N ALA A 50 -3.43 -3.80 3.00
CA ALA A 50 -3.33 -4.82 1.97
C ALA A 50 -1.86 -5.10 1.64
N LEU A 51 -1.55 -6.38 1.50
CA LEU A 51 -0.28 -6.88 1.01
C LEU A 51 -0.52 -7.52 -0.35
N VAL A 52 0.10 -6.97 -1.40
CA VAL A 52 -0.01 -7.46 -2.78
C VAL A 52 1.34 -7.99 -3.20
N ILE A 53 1.40 -9.27 -3.58
CA ILE A 53 2.64 -9.93 -4.00
C ILE A 53 2.51 -10.29 -5.48
N LEU A 54 3.38 -9.72 -6.30
CA LEU A 54 3.48 -10.03 -7.73
C LEU A 54 4.79 -10.75 -7.98
N LEU A 55 4.71 -11.98 -8.47
CA LEU A 55 5.86 -12.83 -8.68
C LEU A 55 5.78 -13.49 -10.05
N GLY A 56 6.85 -13.36 -10.84
CA GLY A 56 7.00 -14.12 -12.08
C GLY A 56 7.67 -13.31 -13.19
N PRO A 57 8.43 -13.98 -14.07
CA PRO A 57 9.19 -13.29 -15.13
C PRO A 57 8.29 -12.58 -16.14
N LYS A 58 7.08 -13.11 -16.39
CA LYS A 58 6.09 -12.49 -17.30
C LYS A 58 5.44 -11.23 -16.71
N LEU A 59 5.60 -10.97 -15.41
CA LEU A 59 5.02 -9.82 -14.72
C LEU A 59 5.99 -8.65 -14.59
N LYS A 60 7.23 -8.75 -15.10
CA LYS A 60 8.26 -7.73 -14.89
C LYS A 60 7.83 -6.34 -15.33
N PHE A 61 7.21 -6.21 -16.50
CA PHE A 61 6.68 -4.93 -16.98
C PHE A 61 5.62 -4.34 -16.02
N ILE A 62 4.74 -5.18 -15.48
CA ILE A 62 3.71 -4.76 -14.51
C ILE A 62 4.36 -4.36 -13.18
N GLN A 63 5.37 -5.10 -12.73
CA GLN A 63 6.15 -4.82 -11.52
C GLN A 63 6.86 -3.46 -11.60
N ASP A 64 7.58 -3.20 -12.70
CA ASP A 64 8.32 -1.94 -12.92
C ASP A 64 7.35 -0.74 -12.92
N GLN A 65 6.21 -0.88 -13.61
CA GLN A 65 5.16 0.15 -13.66
C GLN A 65 4.51 0.41 -12.31
N ILE A 66 4.19 -0.62 -11.55
CA ILE A 66 3.61 -0.47 -10.21
C ILE A 66 4.58 0.24 -9.27
N GLN A 67 5.88 -0.08 -9.37
CA GLN A 67 6.90 0.60 -8.57
C GLN A 67 6.98 2.09 -8.91
N GLU A 68 6.98 2.42 -10.20
CA GLU A 68 6.97 3.82 -10.65
C GLU A 68 5.69 4.54 -10.21
N ASN A 69 4.53 3.91 -10.35
CA ASN A 69 3.26 4.48 -9.95
C ASN A 69 3.17 4.70 -8.44
N ALA A 70 3.62 3.74 -7.63
CA ALA A 70 3.68 3.89 -6.17
C ALA A 70 4.61 5.06 -5.79
N LYS A 71 5.78 5.17 -6.44
CA LYS A 71 6.70 6.29 -6.24
C LYS A 71 6.06 7.63 -6.61
N ASN A 72 5.39 7.70 -7.76
CA ASN A 72 4.72 8.91 -8.22
C ASN A 72 3.58 9.32 -7.27
N LEU A 73 2.72 8.38 -6.89
CA LEU A 73 1.64 8.60 -5.93
C LEU A 73 2.17 9.13 -4.60
N MET A 74 3.22 8.50 -4.06
CA MET A 74 3.84 8.95 -2.82
C MET A 74 4.54 10.30 -2.96
N SER A 75 5.19 10.58 -4.09
CA SER A 75 5.83 11.89 -4.33
C SER A 75 4.82 13.03 -4.39
N GLN A 76 3.60 12.78 -4.90
CA GLN A 76 2.54 13.79 -4.95
C GLN A 76 1.95 14.05 -3.56
N GLN A 77 1.80 13.00 -2.75
CA GLN A 77 1.29 13.11 -1.38
C GLN A 77 2.30 13.69 -0.39
N LEU A 78 3.60 13.49 -0.64
CA LEU A 78 4.70 13.99 0.20
C LEU A 78 5.33 15.28 -0.35
N ARG A 79 4.74 15.90 -1.39
CA ARG A 79 5.22 17.18 -1.90
C ARG A 79 5.05 18.23 -0.81
N ILE A 80 6.16 18.55 -0.14
CA ILE A 80 6.34 19.77 0.62
C ILE A 80 6.08 20.93 -0.37
N PRO A 81 5.10 21.80 -0.14
CA PRO A 81 5.04 23.09 -0.82
C PRO A 81 6.38 23.77 -0.61
N SER A 82 7.18 23.84 -1.67
CA SER A 82 8.39 24.66 -1.69
C SER A 82 7.94 26.09 -1.46
N SER A 83 8.24 26.60 -0.27
CA SER A 83 7.94 27.94 0.19
C SER A 83 8.49 28.99 -0.77
N SER A 84 7.66 29.44 -1.71
CA SER A 84 7.82 30.71 -2.38
C SER A 84 6.87 31.72 -1.73
N SER A 85 7.48 32.70 -1.08
CA SER A 85 6.98 34.08 -0.98
C SER A 85 5.60 34.28 -0.31
N GLY A 86 5.65 34.52 1.00
CA GLY A 86 5.04 35.68 1.66
C GLY A 86 3.59 36.03 1.35
N ARG A 87 2.72 35.80 2.33
CA ARG A 87 1.75 36.78 2.90
C ARG A 87 1.00 36.11 4.04
N TYR A 88 0.89 36.82 5.16
CA TYR A 88 0.01 36.48 6.29
C TYR A 88 -1.41 36.23 5.78
N GLY A 89 -1.97 35.06 6.09
CA GLY A 89 -3.36 34.72 5.79
C GLY A 89 -3.71 33.33 6.31
N ASP A 90 -4.47 33.33 7.39
CA ASP A 90 -5.26 32.22 8.00
C ASP A 90 -4.53 30.95 8.46
N ILE A 91 -4.73 30.59 9.74
CA ILE A 91 -4.01 29.51 10.45
C ILE A 91 -4.76 28.16 10.42
N ASP A 92 -5.88 28.03 9.70
CA ASP A 92 -6.70 26.80 9.77
C ASP A 92 -6.58 25.81 8.59
N ASP A 93 -5.93 26.16 7.49
CA ASP A 93 -5.74 25.24 6.36
C ASP A 93 -4.26 24.95 6.13
N ASN A 94 -3.67 24.15 7.01
CA ASN A 94 -2.33 23.62 6.80
C ASN A 94 -2.43 22.24 6.11
N PRO A 95 -2.29 22.13 4.77
CA PRO A 95 -2.31 20.85 4.05
C PRO A 95 -1.16 19.88 4.48
N PHE A 96 -0.26 20.35 5.34
CA PHE A 96 0.86 19.61 5.91
C PHE A 96 0.46 18.65 7.04
N LEU A 97 -0.76 18.74 7.58
CA LEU A 97 -1.21 17.89 8.70
C LEU A 97 -2.25 16.84 8.30
N THR A 98 -2.77 16.89 7.08
CA THR A 98 -3.75 15.91 6.61
C THR A 98 -3.05 14.64 6.13
N ARG A 99 -3.05 13.63 7.00
CA ARG A 99 -2.67 12.25 6.67
C ARG A 99 -3.35 11.82 5.35
N PRO A 100 -2.61 11.28 4.37
CA PRO A 100 -3.19 10.89 3.10
C PRO A 100 -4.24 9.77 3.25
N ASN A 101 -5.23 9.75 2.38
CA ASN A 101 -6.28 8.71 2.41
C ASN A 101 -5.80 7.34 1.90
N PHE A 102 -4.65 7.31 1.25
CA PHE A 102 -4.09 6.12 0.61
C PHE A 102 -2.56 6.21 0.60
N LEU A 103 -1.88 5.31 1.30
CA LEU A 103 -0.44 5.12 1.26
C LEU A 103 -0.13 3.83 0.52
N ALA A 104 0.91 3.87 -0.30
CA ALA A 104 1.47 2.67 -0.90
C ALA A 104 2.99 2.69 -0.80
N SER A 105 3.57 1.58 -0.34
CA SER A 105 5.00 1.30 -0.41
C SER A 105 5.23 0.11 -1.31
N CYS A 106 6.32 0.12 -2.07
CA CYS A 106 6.65 -0.91 -3.04
C CYS A 106 8.11 -1.34 -2.90
N SER A 107 8.33 -2.62 -2.66
CA SER A 107 9.66 -3.21 -2.44
C SER A 107 9.87 -4.41 -3.36
N VAL A 108 11.08 -4.54 -3.89
CA VAL A 108 11.47 -5.65 -4.76
C VAL A 108 12.08 -6.76 -3.91
N PHE A 109 11.82 -8.03 -4.25
CA PHE A 109 12.40 -9.20 -3.59
C PHE A 109 12.80 -10.30 -4.58
N GLY A 110 13.62 -11.24 -4.10
CA GLY A 110 14.16 -12.35 -4.89
C GLY A 110 15.36 -11.96 -5.76
N GLN A 111 16.16 -12.96 -6.16
CA GLN A 111 17.33 -12.72 -7.01
C GLN A 111 16.93 -12.03 -8.32
N LYS A 112 17.68 -10.99 -8.71
CA LYS A 112 17.43 -10.14 -9.90
C LYS A 112 16.05 -9.45 -9.91
N GLY A 113 15.41 -9.30 -8.76
CA GLY A 113 14.15 -8.58 -8.62
C GLY A 113 12.97 -9.24 -9.33
N ARG A 114 12.85 -10.56 -9.21
CA ARG A 114 11.77 -11.35 -9.82
C ARG A 114 10.40 -11.15 -9.16
N GLY A 115 10.37 -10.58 -7.96
CA GLY A 115 9.16 -10.35 -7.19
C GLY A 115 9.06 -8.90 -6.73
N VAL A 116 7.82 -8.42 -6.62
CA VAL A 116 7.49 -7.13 -6.00
C VAL A 116 6.42 -7.35 -4.95
N VAL A 117 6.61 -6.70 -3.81
CA VAL A 117 5.62 -6.59 -2.75
C VAL A 117 5.15 -5.14 -2.64
N VAL A 118 3.85 -4.95 -2.64
CA VAL A 118 3.20 -3.66 -2.41
C VAL A 118 2.46 -3.73 -1.10
N GLN A 119 2.73 -2.78 -0.21
CA GLN A 119 2.03 -2.59 1.05
C GLN A 119 1.16 -1.35 0.94
N ILE A 120 -0.13 -1.50 1.18
CA ILE A 120 -1.11 -0.43 1.03
C ILE A 120 -1.77 -0.19 2.38
N ALA A 121 -1.90 1.07 2.78
CA ALA A 121 -2.72 1.50 3.89
C ALA A 121 -3.76 2.52 3.42
N THR A 122 -5.04 2.28 3.68
CA THR A 122 -6.11 3.17 3.22
C THR A 122 -7.32 3.18 4.15
N MET A 123 -8.23 4.12 3.94
CA MET A 123 -9.47 4.26 4.71
C MET A 123 -10.54 3.24 4.32
N THR A 124 -10.50 2.73 3.08
CA THR A 124 -11.60 1.90 2.54
C THR A 124 -11.06 0.76 1.68
N THR A 125 -11.79 -0.36 1.66
CA THR A 125 -11.42 -1.51 0.82
C THR A 125 -11.54 -1.20 -0.66
N GLU A 126 -12.50 -0.36 -1.03
CA GLU A 126 -12.75 0.13 -2.39
C GLU A 126 -11.53 0.84 -2.96
N SER A 127 -10.79 1.59 -2.14
CA SER A 127 -9.55 2.25 -2.57
C SER A 127 -8.47 1.24 -2.94
N VAL A 128 -8.40 0.10 -2.23
CA VAL A 128 -7.50 -1.01 -2.58
C VAL A 128 -7.93 -1.65 -3.90
N TYR A 129 -9.22 -1.96 -4.06
CA TYR A 129 -9.73 -2.55 -5.30
C TYR A 129 -9.53 -1.63 -6.49
N SER A 130 -9.81 -0.32 -6.35
CA SER A 130 -9.56 0.68 -7.39
C SER A 130 -8.08 0.76 -7.75
N PHE A 131 -7.17 0.73 -6.77
CA PHE A 131 -5.74 0.65 -7.05
C PHE A 131 -5.38 -0.61 -7.85
N LEU A 132 -5.86 -1.79 -7.43
CA LEU A 132 -5.60 -3.04 -8.14
C LEU A 132 -6.14 -3.01 -9.56
N GLN A 133 -7.36 -2.51 -9.76
CA GLN A 133 -7.96 -2.32 -11.09
C GLN A 133 -7.12 -1.39 -11.96
N CYS A 134 -6.74 -0.21 -11.45
CA CYS A 134 -5.90 0.75 -12.20
C CYS A 134 -4.53 0.16 -12.58
N GLN A 135 -3.93 -0.64 -11.71
CA GLN A 135 -2.60 -1.21 -11.96
C GLN A 135 -2.63 -2.44 -12.88
N LEU A 136 -3.70 -3.25 -12.81
CA LEU A 136 -3.73 -4.60 -13.39
C LEU A 136 -4.73 -4.77 -14.54
N SER A 137 -5.78 -3.95 -14.62
CA SER A 137 -6.79 -4.05 -15.68
C SER A 137 -6.17 -3.87 -17.07
N GLY A 138 -6.60 -4.70 -18.03
CA GLY A 138 -6.09 -4.74 -19.40
C GLY A 138 -4.69 -5.38 -19.55
N ARG A 139 -3.82 -5.25 -18.56
CA ARG A 139 -2.46 -5.82 -18.57
C ARG A 139 -2.48 -7.31 -18.23
N LEU A 140 -3.22 -7.66 -17.18
CA LEU A 140 -3.35 -9.04 -16.73
C LEU A 140 -4.23 -9.87 -17.68
N ASP A 141 -5.16 -9.24 -18.38
CA ASP A 141 -6.06 -9.85 -19.35
C ASP A 141 -5.30 -10.60 -20.45
N SER A 142 -4.23 -9.96 -20.98
CA SER A 142 -3.36 -10.57 -21.99
C SER A 142 -2.57 -11.79 -21.49
N LEU A 143 -2.35 -11.88 -20.17
CA LEU A 143 -1.60 -12.96 -19.54
C LEU A 143 -2.50 -14.10 -19.05
N LEU A 144 -3.73 -13.78 -18.62
CA LEU A 144 -4.70 -14.73 -18.09
C LEU A 144 -5.71 -15.22 -19.14
N GLY A 145 -5.84 -14.54 -20.27
CA GLY A 145 -6.86 -14.81 -21.29
C GLY A 145 -8.29 -14.44 -20.87
N VAL A 146 -8.47 -13.94 -19.64
CA VAL A 146 -9.74 -13.49 -19.06
C VAL A 146 -9.49 -12.21 -18.27
N ALA A 147 -10.39 -11.23 -18.36
CA ALA A 147 -10.33 -9.99 -17.61
C ALA A 147 -10.71 -10.23 -16.13
N PRO A 148 -9.77 -10.16 -15.17
CA PRO A 148 -10.03 -10.41 -13.76
C PRO A 148 -10.74 -9.23 -13.06
N TYR A 149 -10.77 -8.07 -13.72
CA TYR A 149 -11.42 -6.86 -13.29
C TYR A 149 -12.39 -6.42 -14.41
N ARG A 150 -13.59 -7.02 -14.44
CA ARG A 150 -14.71 -6.59 -15.29
C ARG A 150 -15.57 -5.56 -14.57
#